data_AF-A0A812RQP8-F1
#
_entry.id   AF-A0A812RQP8-F1
#
_cell.length_a   1.000
_cell.length_b   1.000
_cell.length_c   1.000
_cell.angle_alpha   90.00
_cell.angle_beta   90.00
_cell.angle_gamma   90.00
#
_symmetry.space_group_name_H-M   'P 1'
#
loop_
_entity.id
_entity.type
_entity.pdbx_description
1 polymer ?
#
loop_
_entity_poly.entity_id
_entity_poly.type
_entity_poly.pdbx_seq_one_letter_code
_entity_poly.pdbx_strand_id
1 'polypeptide(L)'
;MVRTLKNWVVVRPGGLVDGQGKGSWHAAEDACGIYPTIPRADVADFVVKECLPGSDRWLRQNVALVSHKPRGRQCFSKAASDPQ
;
A
#
# COMPACT_ATOMS: atom_id res chain seq x y z
N MET A 1 16.81 22.04 18.61
CA MET A 1 15.49 22.21 17.95
C MET A 1 15.12 20.86 17.32
N VAL A 2 14.12 20.15 17.87
CA VAL A 2 13.66 18.86 17.32
C VAL A 2 12.77 19.15 16.12
N ARG A 3 13.11 18.65 14.93
CA ARG A 3 12.26 18.76 13.75
C ARG A 3 11.14 17.73 13.84
N THR A 4 9.89 18.18 13.99
CA THR A 4 8.71 17.31 13.97
C THR A 4 8.30 17.03 12.53
N LEU A 5 8.26 15.75 12.13
CA LEU A 5 7.65 15.30 10.88
C LEU A 5 6.12 15.40 11.01
N LYS A 6 5.54 16.50 10.52
CA LYS A 6 4.08 16.74 10.57
C LYS A 6 3.31 15.97 9.50
N ASN A 7 3.93 15.79 8.33
CA ASN A 7 3.35 15.11 7.19
C ASN A 7 4.25 13.93 6.83
N TRP A 8 3.76 12.74 7.12
CA TRP A 8 4.50 11.51 6.88
C TRP A 8 3.56 10.41 6.39
N VAL A 9 4.09 9.50 5.60
CA VAL A 9 3.49 8.23 5.21
C VAL A 9 4.59 7.19 5.31
N VAL A 10 4.35 6.08 6.00
CA VAL A 10 5.30 4.97 6.05
C VAL A 10 4.78 3.86 5.15
N VAL A 11 5.45 3.65 4.02
CA VAL A 11 5.12 2.56 3.09
C VAL A 11 5.90 1.31 3.48
N ARG A 12 5.18 0.22 3.76
CA ARG A 12 5.72 -1.09 4.15
C ARG A 12 5.46 -2.08 3.00
N PRO A 13 6.33 -2.12 1.98
CA PRO A 13 6.13 -3.04 0.87
C PRO A 13 6.29 -4.48 1.33
N GLY A 14 5.63 -5.39 0.61
CA GLY A 14 5.92 -6.81 0.65
C GLY A 14 7.30 -7.15 0.07
N GLY A 15 7.55 -8.42 -0.23
CA GLY A 15 8.83 -8.87 -0.78
C GLY A 15 9.15 -8.17 -2.12
N LEU A 16 10.20 -7.37 -2.16
CA LEU A 16 10.56 -6.61 -3.36
C LEU A 16 11.10 -7.53 -4.45
N VAL A 17 10.56 -7.39 -5.65
CA VAL A 17 11.03 -8.11 -6.84
C VAL A 17 11.38 -7.15 -7.98
N ASP A 18 12.32 -7.56 -8.82
CA ASP A 18 12.62 -6.88 -10.08
C ASP A 18 11.71 -7.40 -11.19
N GLY A 19 11.31 -6.49 -12.07
CA GLY A 19 10.42 -6.80 -13.19
C GLY A 19 9.58 -5.61 -13.60
N GLN A 20 8.80 -5.79 -14.68
CA GLN A 20 7.83 -4.80 -15.09
C GLN A 20 6.75 -4.63 -14.01
N GLY A 21 6.34 -3.39 -13.80
CA GLY A 21 5.20 -3.07 -12.95
C GLY A 21 3.93 -3.71 -13.51
N LYS A 22 3.08 -4.24 -12.63
CA LYS A 22 1.79 -4.81 -13.01
C LYS A 22 0.69 -3.74 -13.02
N GLY A 23 0.97 -2.54 -12.49
CA GLY A 23 0.02 -1.43 -12.41
C GLY A 23 -1.19 -1.71 -11.51
N SER A 24 -1.11 -2.74 -10.67
CA SER A 24 -2.17 -3.12 -9.75
C SER A 24 -1.60 -3.59 -8.40
N TRP A 25 -1.97 -2.88 -7.35
CA TRP A 25 -1.54 -3.12 -5.98
C TRP A 25 -2.73 -3.10 -5.02
N HIS A 26 -2.50 -3.66 -3.84
CA HIS A 26 -3.39 -3.54 -2.69
C HIS A 26 -2.63 -2.80 -1.58
N ALA A 27 -3.26 -1.74 -1.06
CA ALA A 27 -2.74 -0.90 -0.01
C ALA A 27 -3.75 -0.85 1.13
N ALA A 28 -3.34 -1.24 2.34
CA ALA A 28 -4.14 -1.23 3.56
C ALA A 28 -3.21 -1.24 4.79
N GLU A 29 -3.72 -0.99 5.99
CA GLU A 29 -2.92 -1.11 7.22
C GLU A 29 -2.47 -2.56 7.48
N ASP A 30 -3.24 -3.54 7.01
CA ASP A 30 -3.10 -4.98 7.25
C ASP A 30 -2.97 -5.83 5.97
N ALA A 31 -2.56 -5.22 4.84
CA ALA A 31 -2.44 -5.92 3.54
C ALA A 31 -1.48 -7.13 3.53
N CYS A 32 -0.64 -7.29 4.56
CA CYS A 32 0.38 -8.34 4.68
C CYS A 32 -0.09 -9.56 5.49
N GLY A 33 -1.13 -10.26 5.04
CA GLY A 33 -1.56 -11.51 5.68
C GLY A 33 -0.64 -12.72 5.39
N ILE A 34 -0.03 -12.79 4.20
CA ILE A 34 0.87 -13.88 3.77
C ILE A 34 1.93 -13.30 2.81
N TYR A 35 3.09 -12.89 3.33
CA TYR A 35 4.27 -12.31 2.64
C TYR A 35 4.15 -12.15 1.10
N PRO A 36 3.30 -11.24 0.59
CA PRO A 36 3.13 -11.14 -0.86
C PRO A 36 4.30 -10.33 -1.42
N THR A 37 4.68 -10.60 -2.66
CA THR A 37 5.72 -9.83 -3.34
C THR A 37 5.14 -8.61 -4.06
N ILE A 38 5.96 -7.60 -4.32
CA ILE A 38 5.62 -6.45 -5.16
C ILE A 38 6.80 -6.00 -6.03
N PRO A 39 6.60 -5.72 -7.33
CA PRO A 39 7.62 -5.11 -8.17
C PRO A 39 8.05 -3.74 -7.64
N ARG A 40 9.36 -3.45 -7.67
CA ARG A 40 9.89 -2.11 -7.32
C ARG A 40 9.23 -0.99 -8.12
N ALA A 41 8.89 -1.26 -9.38
CA ALA A 41 8.18 -0.31 -10.25
C ALA A 41 6.79 0.06 -9.71
N ASP A 42 6.04 -0.91 -9.17
CA ASP A 42 4.70 -0.65 -8.61
C ASP A 42 4.79 0.11 -7.27
N VAL A 43 5.86 -0.11 -6.49
CA VAL A 43 6.12 0.70 -5.28
C VAL A 43 6.36 2.16 -5.66
N ALA A 44 7.19 2.41 -6.68
CA ALA A 44 7.45 3.77 -7.16
C ALA A 44 6.16 4.43 -7.68
N ASP A 45 5.34 3.70 -8.44
CA ASP A 45 4.07 4.20 -8.97
C ASP A 45 3.09 4.56 -7.85
N PHE A 46 2.98 3.73 -6.81
CA PHE A 46 2.20 4.04 -5.60
C PHE A 46 2.68 5.33 -4.92
N VAL A 47 3.99 5.47 -4.70
CA VAL A 47 4.54 6.67 -4.04
C VAL A 47 4.22 7.94 -4.83
N VAL A 48 4.38 7.90 -6.15
CA VAL A 48 4.11 9.05 -7.03
C VAL A 48 2.63 9.41 -7.05
N LYS A 49 1.74 8.41 -7.17
CA LYS A 49 0.30 8.65 -7.31
C LYS A 49 -0.41 8.97 -6.00
N GLU A 50 0.01 8.35 -4.91
CA GLU A 50 -0.78 8.32 -3.67
C GLU A 50 -0.13 9.09 -2.51
N CYS A 51 1.19 9.28 -2.52
CA CYS A 51 1.94 9.88 -1.40
C CYS A 51 2.51 11.27 -1.69
N LEU A 52 2.49 11.73 -2.95
CA LEU A 52 2.92 13.08 -3.30
C LEU A 52 1.84 14.13 -2.94
N PRO A 53 2.24 15.42 -2.80
CA PRO A 53 1.32 16.49 -2.42
C PRO A 53 0.06 16.53 -3.31
N GLY A 54 -1.11 16.63 -2.68
CA GLY A 54 -2.42 16.58 -3.35
C GLY A 54 -3.27 15.38 -2.96
N SER A 55 -2.71 14.39 -2.25
CA SER A 55 -3.43 13.26 -1.66
C SER A 55 -3.17 13.17 -0.16
N ASP A 56 -4.21 13.33 0.66
CA ASP A 56 -4.14 13.18 2.13
C ASP A 56 -4.57 11.79 2.61
N ARG A 57 -4.90 10.88 1.69
CA ARG A 57 -5.47 9.56 1.99
C ARG A 57 -4.65 8.75 3.00
N TRP A 58 -3.33 8.82 2.88
CA TRP A 58 -2.38 8.02 3.67
C TRP A 58 -1.64 8.84 4.72
N LEU A 59 -2.05 10.09 4.93
CA LEU A 59 -1.37 11.02 5.82
C LEU A 59 -1.35 10.48 7.26
N ARG A 60 -0.16 10.39 7.83
CA ARG A 60 0.12 9.83 9.16
C ARG A 60 -0.29 8.37 9.32
N GLN A 61 -0.16 7.59 8.24
CA GLN A 61 -0.48 6.16 8.24
C GLN A 61 0.70 5.26 7.88
N ASN A 62 0.62 4.03 8.38
CA ASN A 62 1.56 2.94 8.11
C ASN A 62 0.94 1.97 7.09
N VAL A 63 1.17 2.21 5.81
CA VAL A 63 0.49 1.50 4.72
C VAL A 63 1.28 0.26 4.33
N ALA A 64 0.69 -0.93 4.45
CA ALA A 64 1.23 -2.14 3.85
C ALA A 64 0.86 -2.17 2.35
N LEU A 65 1.84 -2.47 1.50
CA LEU A 65 1.70 -2.40 0.04
C LEU A 65 2.16 -3.70 -0.63
N VAL A 66 1.26 -4.33 -1.39
CA VAL A 66 1.50 -5.64 -2.01
C VAL A 66 0.93 -5.70 -3.42
N SER A 67 1.48 -6.53 -4.30
CA SER A 67 0.84 -6.73 -5.62
C SER A 67 -0.55 -7.32 -5.46
N HIS A 68 -1.49 -6.82 -6.25
CA HIS A 68 -2.80 -7.44 -6.35
C HIS A 68 -2.63 -8.85 -6.96
N LYS A 69 -2.96 -9.91 -6.22
CA LYS A 69 -2.96 -11.26 -6.80
C LYS A 69 -4.08 -11.32 -7.85
N PRO A 70 -3.83 -11.82 -9.07
CA PRO A 70 -4.92 -12.16 -9.99
C PRO A 70 -5.85 -13.13 -9.27
N ARG A 71 -7.16 -12.86 -9.34
CA ARG A 71 -8.23 -13.53 -8.56
C ARG A 71 -8.09 -15.05 -8.62
N GLY A 72 -7.45 -15.62 -7.60
CA GLY A 72 -7.28 -17.07 -7.46
C GLY A 72 -7.50 -17.58 -6.04
N ARG A 73 -7.52 -16.71 -5.03
CA ARG A 73 -7.92 -16.98 -3.63
C ARG A 73 -8.04 -15.63 -2.92
N GLN A 74 -9.26 -15.14 -2.80
CA GLN A 74 -9.59 -13.90 -2.11
C GLN A 74 -9.61 -14.21 -0.61
N CYS A 75 -8.59 -13.78 0.13
CA CYS A 75 -8.66 -13.75 1.59
C CYS A 75 -9.47 -12.50 1.94
N PHE A 76 -10.79 -12.65 2.00
CA PHE A 76 -11.68 -11.61 2.51
C PHE A 76 -11.37 -11.39 3.99
N SER A 77 -10.72 -10.28 4.35
CA SER A 77 -11.00 -9.65 5.63
C SER A 77 -12.28 -8.83 5.45
N LYS A 78 -13.24 -9.04 6.35
CA LYS A 78 -14.53 -8.33 6.39
C LYS A 78 -14.26 -6.82 6.34
N ALA A 79 -14.77 -6.16 5.30
CA ALA A 79 -15.00 -4.72 5.36
C ALA A 79 -16.03 -4.45 6.48
N ALA A 80 -15.75 -3.43 7.28
CA ALA A 80 -16.66 -2.93 8.29
C ALA A 80 -18.02 -2.60 7.66
N SER A 81 -19.07 -2.98 8.38
CA SER A 81 -20.48 -2.81 8.03
C SER A 81 -20.84 -1.37 7.68
N ASP A 82 -21.47 -1.16 6.52
CA ASP A 82 -22.28 0.03 6.24
C ASP A 82 -23.57 -0.02 7.06
N PRO A 83 -23.97 1.05 7.78
CA PRO A 83 -25.30 1.16 8.36
C PRO A 83 -26.33 1.55 7.29
N GLN A 84 -27.53 0.97 7.40
CA GLN A 84 -28.71 1.27 6.59
C GLN A 84 -29.26 2.68 6.86
#